data_AF-A0A7W6EJ82-F1
#
_entry.id   AF-A0A7W6EJ82-F1
#
_cell.length_a   1.000
_cell.length_b   1.000
_cell.length_c   1.000
_cell.angle_alpha   90.00
_cell.angle_beta   90.00
_cell.angle_gamma   90.00
#
_symmetry.space_group_name_H-M   'P 1'
#
loop_
_entity.id
_entity.type
_entity.pdbx_description
1 polymer ?
#
loop_
_entity_poly.entity_id
_entity_poly.type
_entity_poly.pdbx_seq_one_letter_code
_entity_poly.pdbx_strand_id
1 'polypeptide(L)'
;MARKTIEQRLAELDAQRATLKARLGKQERANDTRRKVLLGALVLHRLENANDPEFTKRLGDWLRRELPGFLTRDGDKALFADLLKQDAANAGAEGAAE
;
A
#
# COMPACT_ATOMS: atom_id res chain seq x y z
N MET A 1 -44.51 -4.76 -33.23
CA MET A 1 -43.50 -4.54 -32.16
C MET A 1 -43.61 -5.67 -31.16
N ALA A 2 -42.80 -6.73 -31.32
CA ALA A 2 -42.83 -7.86 -30.39
C ALA A 2 -42.40 -7.38 -29.00
N ARG A 3 -43.29 -7.49 -28.00
CA ARG A 3 -42.93 -7.23 -26.61
C ARG A 3 -41.91 -8.29 -26.20
N LYS A 4 -40.71 -7.88 -25.79
CA LYS A 4 -39.72 -8.77 -25.15
C LYS A 4 -40.41 -9.57 -24.04
N THR A 5 -40.14 -10.86 -23.98
CA THR A 5 -40.66 -11.72 -22.91
C THR A 5 -40.11 -11.26 -21.56
N ILE A 6 -40.81 -11.59 -20.48
CA ILE A 6 -40.38 -11.23 -19.12
C ILE A 6 -38.99 -11.80 -18.83
N GLU A 7 -38.69 -13.00 -19.32
CA GLU A 7 -37.38 -13.65 -19.22
C GLU A 7 -36.27 -12.86 -19.93
N GLN A 8 -36.53 -12.37 -21.14
CA GLN A 8 -35.57 -11.55 -21.88
C GLN A 8 -35.28 -10.23 -21.15
N ARG A 9 -36.30 -9.61 -20.54
CA ARG A 9 -36.13 -8.39 -19.75
C ARG A 9 -35.35 -8.66 -18.46
N LEU A 10 -35.60 -9.79 -17.82
CA LEU A 10 -34.88 -10.19 -16.61
C LEU A 10 -33.39 -10.43 -16.92
N ALA A 11 -33.10 -11.16 -18.00
CA ALA A 11 -31.74 -11.41 -18.46
C ALA A 11 -31.01 -10.10 -18.82
N GLU A 12 -31.68 -9.13 -19.44
CA GLU A 12 -31.12 -7.81 -19.73
C GLU A 12 -30.79 -7.02 -18.46
N LEU A 13 -31.69 -7.03 -17.46
CA LEU A 13 -31.44 -6.35 -16.19
C LEU A 13 -30.30 -6.99 -15.40
N ASP A 14 -30.21 -8.32 -15.41
CA ASP A 14 -29.11 -9.04 -14.75
C ASP A 14 -27.76 -8.76 -15.44
N ALA A 15 -27.72 -8.72 -16.77
CA ALA A 15 -26.52 -8.34 -17.52
C ALA A 15 -26.08 -6.89 -17.23
N GLN A 16 -27.04 -5.96 -17.14
CA GLN A 16 -26.75 -4.57 -16.76
C GLN A 16 -26.21 -4.49 -15.33
N ARG A 17 -26.84 -5.20 -14.39
CA ARG A 17 -26.39 -5.25 -12.99
C ARG A 17 -24.98 -5.83 -12.86
N ALA A 18 -24.68 -6.91 -13.57
CA ALA A 18 -23.34 -7.52 -13.59
C ALA A 18 -22.30 -6.52 -14.12
N THR A 19 -22.62 -5.80 -15.19
CA THR A 19 -21.74 -4.78 -15.77
C THR A 19 -21.47 -3.63 -14.79
N LEU A 20 -22.50 -3.13 -14.12
CA LEU A 20 -22.36 -2.05 -13.12
C LEU A 20 -21.53 -2.51 -11.91
N LYS A 21 -21.77 -3.73 -11.41
CA LYS A 21 -20.96 -4.30 -10.32
C LYS A 21 -19.49 -4.45 -10.73
N ALA A 22 -19.21 -4.93 -11.93
CA ALA A 22 -17.85 -5.06 -12.43
C ALA A 22 -17.13 -3.71 -12.52
N ARG A 23 -17.84 -2.66 -12.97
CA ARG A 23 -17.31 -1.28 -13.00
C ARG A 23 -17.04 -0.75 -11.60
N LEU A 24 -17.95 -0.96 -10.66
CA LEU A 24 -17.78 -0.55 -9.26
C LEU A 24 -16.55 -1.23 -8.65
N GLY A 25 -16.42 -2.55 -8.79
CA GLY A 25 -15.26 -3.29 -8.27
C GLY A 25 -13.94 -2.90 -8.93
N LYS A 26 -13.96 -2.41 -10.17
CA LYS A 26 -12.76 -1.80 -10.80
C LYS A 26 -12.41 -0.46 -10.14
N GLN A 27 -13.40 0.39 -9.89
CA GLN A 27 -13.20 1.69 -9.26
C GLN A 27 -12.70 1.54 -7.82
N GLU A 28 -13.24 0.61 -7.05
CA GLU A 28 -12.83 0.32 -5.68
C GLU A 28 -11.37 -0.11 -5.62
N ARG A 29 -10.94 -1.05 -6.49
CA ARG A 29 -9.54 -1.46 -6.57
C ARG A 29 -8.60 -0.34 -6.99
N ALA A 30 -9.03 0.51 -7.93
CA ALA A 30 -8.26 1.68 -8.34
C ALA A 30 -8.09 2.70 -7.19
N ASN A 31 -9.17 2.97 -6.46
CA ASN A 31 -9.14 3.84 -5.29
C ASN A 31 -8.29 3.26 -4.16
N ASP A 32 -8.41 1.96 -3.88
CA ASP A 32 -7.60 1.28 -2.86
C ASP A 32 -6.10 1.33 -3.19
N THR A 33 -5.75 1.06 -4.45
CA THR A 33 -4.37 1.18 -4.94
C THR A 33 -3.86 2.61 -4.77
N ARG A 34 -4.65 3.60 -5.19
CA ARG A 34 -4.27 5.02 -5.06
C ARG A 34 -4.08 5.41 -3.60
N ARG A 35 -4.97 5.00 -2.70
CA ARG A 35 -4.87 5.27 -1.26
C ARG A 35 -3.59 4.68 -0.67
N LYS A 36 -3.28 3.42 -0.99
CA LYS A 36 -2.05 2.74 -0.52
C LYS A 36 -0.79 3.44 -1.01
N VAL A 37 -0.76 3.82 -2.29
CA VAL A 37 0.38 4.54 -2.89
C VAL A 37 0.56 5.93 -2.25
N LEU A 38 -0.52 6.71 -2.09
CA LEU A 38 -0.43 8.05 -1.48
C LEU A 38 0.01 8.00 -0.02
N LEU A 39 -0.48 7.04 0.76
CA LEU A 39 -0.04 6.84 2.14
C LEU A 39 1.45 6.45 2.18
N GLY A 40 1.88 5.53 1.32
CA GLY A 40 3.30 5.16 1.21
C GLY A 40 4.19 6.35 0.85
N ALA A 41 3.81 7.13 -0.16
CA ALA A 41 4.54 8.32 -0.58
C ALA A 41 4.64 9.38 0.54
N LEU A 42 3.58 9.58 1.32
CA LEU A 42 3.60 10.48 2.46
C LEU A 42 4.57 10.00 3.55
N VAL A 43 4.59 8.71 3.85
CA VAL A 43 5.50 8.12 4.84
C VAL A 43 6.95 8.28 4.40
N LEU A 44 7.25 7.97 3.13
CA LEU A 44 8.60 8.16 2.57
C LEU A 44 9.03 9.63 2.62
N HIS A 45 8.16 10.54 2.21
CA HIS A 45 8.43 11.97 2.29
C HIS A 45 8.69 12.45 3.72
N ARG A 46 7.98 11.89 4.72
CA ARG A 46 8.22 12.21 6.12
C ARG A 46 9.54 11.64 6.64
N LEU A 47 10.01 10.52 6.11
CA LEU A 47 11.32 9.98 6.47
C LEU A 47 12.48 10.83 5.90
N GLU A 48 12.29 11.42 4.73
CA GLU A 48 13.33 12.19 4.02
C GLU A 48 13.37 13.67 4.44
N ASN A 49 12.21 14.31 4.65
CA ASN A 49 12.09 15.77 4.70
C ASN A 49 11.49 16.33 6.00
N ALA A 50 11.38 15.53 7.07
CA ALA A 50 10.72 16.02 8.28
C ALA A 50 11.60 16.98 9.10
N ASN A 51 11.00 18.14 9.43
CA ASN A 51 11.52 19.11 10.41
C ASN A 51 11.53 18.58 11.86
N ASP A 52 11.12 17.32 12.10
CA ASP A 52 11.11 16.65 13.40
C ASP A 52 11.95 15.36 13.33
N PRO A 53 13.24 15.44 13.73
CA PRO A 53 14.14 14.29 13.72
C PRO A 53 13.69 13.15 14.64
N GLU A 54 13.01 13.45 15.75
CA GLU A 54 12.60 12.44 16.73
C GLU A 54 11.43 11.62 16.19
N PHE A 55 10.43 12.28 15.58
CA PHE A 55 9.33 11.60 14.91
C PHE A 55 9.82 10.70 13.76
N THR A 56 10.78 11.20 12.97
CA THR A 56 11.40 10.46 11.85
C THR A 56 12.09 9.20 12.34
N LYS A 57 12.90 9.30 13.39
CA LYS A 57 13.58 8.16 14.01
C LYS A 57 12.58 7.13 14.52
N ARG A 58 11.60 7.55 15.33
CA ARG A 58 10.54 6.66 15.86
C ARG A 58 9.76 5.95 14.74
N LEU A 59 9.42 6.66 13.67
CA LEU A 59 8.70 6.11 12.52
C LEU A 59 9.55 5.09 11.75
N GLY A 60 10.84 5.39 11.55
CA GLY A 60 11.79 4.47 10.95
C GLY A 60 11.94 3.19 11.76
N ASP A 61 12.16 3.31 13.07
CA ASP A 61 12.32 2.16 13.98
C ASP A 61 11.06 1.28 13.99
N TRP A 62 9.88 1.91 14.01
CA TRP A 62 8.60 1.20 13.90
C TRP A 62 8.47 0.46 12.56
N LEU A 63 8.79 1.12 11.43
CA LEU A 63 8.77 0.49 10.11
C LEU A 63 9.72 -0.71 10.02
N ARG A 64 10.93 -0.62 10.59
CA ARG A 64 11.89 -1.74 10.59
C ARG A 64 11.41 -2.94 11.37
N ARG A 65 10.60 -2.74 12.43
CA ARG A 65 10.01 -3.84 13.20
C ARG A 65 8.80 -4.47 12.51
N GLU A 66 7.93 -3.65 11.93
CA GLU A 66 6.65 -4.12 11.37
C GLU A 66 6.76 -4.58 9.91
N LEU A 67 7.60 -3.94 9.08
CA LEU A 67 7.74 -4.30 7.65
C LEU A 67 8.19 -5.75 7.42
N PRO A 68 9.17 -6.32 8.16
CA PRO A 68 9.54 -7.72 7.96
C PRO A 68 8.41 -8.70 8.26
N GLY A 69 7.49 -8.36 9.18
CA GLY A 69 6.29 -9.15 9.47
C GLY A 69 5.16 -8.94 8.46
N PHE A 70 5.08 -7.75 7.85
CA PHE A 70 4.09 -7.42 6.83
C PHE A 70 4.47 -7.94 5.43
N LEU A 71 5.76 -7.89 5.10
CA LEU A 71 6.30 -8.32 3.80
C LEU A 71 6.50 -9.83 3.79
N THR A 72 5.57 -10.55 3.16
CA THR A 72 5.62 -12.02 3.08
C THR A 72 6.52 -12.54 1.98
N ARG A 73 6.84 -11.72 0.97
CA ARG A 73 7.64 -12.11 -0.20
C ARG A 73 9.03 -11.51 -0.13
N ASP A 74 10.05 -12.32 -0.42
CA ASP A 74 11.45 -11.87 -0.35
C ASP A 74 11.79 -10.82 -1.42
N GLY A 75 11.14 -10.87 -2.57
CA GLY A 75 11.24 -9.80 -3.59
C GLY A 75 10.76 -8.44 -3.09
N ASP A 76 9.70 -8.42 -2.28
CA ASP A 76 9.18 -7.17 -1.71
C ASP A 76 10.12 -6.67 -0.59
N LYS A 77 10.68 -7.58 0.23
CA LYS A 77 11.68 -7.21 1.24
C LYS A 77 12.92 -6.56 0.64
N ALA A 78 13.36 -7.01 -0.53
CA ALA A 78 14.51 -6.42 -1.22
C ALA A 78 14.28 -4.96 -1.62
N LEU A 79 13.04 -4.57 -1.95
CA LEU A 79 12.69 -3.18 -2.30
C LEU A 79 12.80 -2.21 -1.12
N PHE A 80 12.73 -2.72 0.12
CA PHE A 80 12.83 -1.92 1.34
C PHE A 80 14.18 -2.12 2.06
N ALA A 81 15.16 -2.77 1.43
CA ALA A 81 16.43 -3.10 2.06
C ALA A 81 17.17 -1.85 2.58
N ASP A 82 17.09 -0.72 1.87
CA ASP A 82 17.76 0.52 2.27
C ASP A 82 17.16 1.13 3.54
N LEU A 83 15.82 1.04 3.68
CA LEU A 83 15.09 1.45 4.87
C LEU A 83 15.40 0.52 6.06
N LEU A 84 15.53 -0.78 5.80
CA LEU A 84 15.80 -1.81 6.81
C LEU A 84 17.26 -1.82 7.29
N LYS A 85 18.23 -1.42 6.45
CA LYS A 85 19.67 -1.48 6.74
C LYS A 85 20.25 -0.25 7.46
N GLN A 86 19.53 0.87 7.52
CA GLN A 86 20.05 2.14 8.04
C GLN A 86 20.62 2.09 9.48
N ASP A 87 20.23 1.12 10.32
CA ASP A 87 20.82 0.96 11.66
C ASP A 87 22.09 0.10 11.71
N ALA A 88 22.37 -0.77 10.73
CA ALA A 88 23.61 -1.53 10.74
C ALA A 88 24.84 -0.62 10.57
N ALA A 89 24.67 0.53 9.90
CA ALA A 89 25.71 1.53 9.73
C ALA A 89 25.84 2.50 10.93
N ASN A 90 24.74 2.77 11.66
CA ASN A 90 24.76 3.69 12.80
C ASN A 90 25.03 3.01 14.15
N ALA A 91 24.65 1.73 14.32
CA ALA A 91 24.95 0.97 15.54
C ALA A 91 26.43 0.57 15.67
N GLY A 92 27.21 0.66 14.60
CA GLY A 92 28.66 0.41 14.61
C GLY A 92 29.52 1.62 14.97
N ALA A 93 28.95 2.84 15.02
CA ALA A 93 29.69 4.08 15.27
C ALA A 93 29.73 4.48 16.76
N GLU A 94 28.84 3.96 17.60
CA GLU A 94 28.78 4.26 19.05
C GLU A 94 29.58 3.27 19.93
N GLY A 95 30.24 2.26 19.35
CA GLY A 95 30.97 1.22 20.08
C GLY A 95 32.51 1.26 20.01
N ALA A 96 33.11 2.33 19.47
CA ALA A 96 34.57 2.42 19.26
C ALA A 96 35.24 3.59 20.00
N ALA A 97 34.74 3.92 21.19
CA ALA A 97 35.39 4.86 22.11
C ALA A 97 35.27 4.35 23.56
N GLU A 98 36.03 3.31 23.88
CA GLU A 98 36.51 3.05 25.24
C GLU A 98 37.98 2.65 25.18
#